data_AF-A0A959TFJ2-F1
#
_entry.id   AF-A0A959TFJ2-F1
#
_cell.length_a   1.000
_cell.length_b   1.000
_cell.length_c   1.000
_cell.angle_alpha   90.00
_cell.angle_beta   90.00
_cell.angle_gamma   90.00
#
_symmetry.space_group_name_H-M   'P 1'
#
loop_
_entity.id
_entity.type
_entity.pdbx_description
1 polymer ?
#
loop_
_entity_poly.entity_id
_entity_poly.type
_entity_poly.pdbx_seq_one_letter_code
_entity_poly.pdbx_strand_id
1 'polypeptide(L)'
;MKHLVIAGALLLGALPAQACDVCGLFLGVQPHDRTSSFGLFYRYRLLEGDIASPALAPGLRLLKHGGHSEAPAGTVERYRELYQVMELRADLWLGERWNVMVQLPLVNNYQSINGYSSADLYGMSDPVVLGRYLVANTKCGPDEDRTVHRFMLGGGVKLPLGRHDLDYRGEAVAPDLQPGSGSWDGLATAEYIVRRGSLGAMVNTVGRFNGADDQGYARGHGLSSTAELFLVREGK
;
A
#
# COMPACT_ATOMS: atom_id res chain seq x y z
N MET A 1 -40.92 16.69 -19.56
CA MET A 1 -40.20 15.42 -19.36
C MET A 1 -38.85 15.75 -18.74
N LYS A 2 -38.83 15.84 -17.42
CA LYS A 2 -37.63 16.11 -16.60
C LYS A 2 -37.08 14.75 -16.23
N HIS A 3 -36.09 14.26 -16.99
CA HIS A 3 -35.47 12.98 -16.71
C HIS A 3 -34.63 13.14 -15.44
N LEU A 4 -35.19 12.65 -14.34
CA LEU A 4 -34.54 11.93 -13.26
C LEU A 4 -33.01 11.86 -13.39
N VAL A 5 -32.33 12.86 -12.84
CA VAL A 5 -30.95 12.74 -12.38
C VAL A 5 -31.02 11.97 -11.05
N ILE A 6 -31.31 10.68 -11.15
CA ILE A 6 -31.15 9.72 -10.05
C ILE A 6 -30.37 8.55 -10.63
N ALA A 7 -29.05 8.66 -10.60
CA ALA A 7 -28.14 7.52 -10.57
C ALA A 7 -26.75 8.05 -10.20
N GLY A 8 -26.29 7.70 -9.01
CA GLY A 8 -24.86 7.76 -8.68
C GLY A 8 -24.40 9.02 -7.96
N ALA A 9 -25.26 9.69 -7.19
CA ALA A 9 -24.76 10.29 -5.96
C ALA A 9 -24.21 9.12 -5.15
N LEU A 10 -22.89 8.94 -5.24
CA LEU A 10 -22.14 7.96 -4.49
C LEU A 10 -22.70 7.98 -3.07
N LEU A 11 -23.30 6.87 -2.68
CA LEU A 11 -23.35 6.38 -1.31
C LEU A 11 -21.89 6.19 -0.86
N LEU A 12 -21.16 7.30 -0.70
CA LEU A 12 -20.04 7.45 0.20
C LEU A 12 -20.63 7.43 1.61
N GLY A 13 -21.19 6.28 1.98
CA GLY A 13 -21.27 5.92 3.38
C GLY A 13 -19.83 5.90 3.84
N ALA A 14 -19.42 6.93 4.59
CA ALA A 14 -18.19 6.94 5.33
C ALA A 14 -18.28 5.81 6.38
N LEU A 15 -18.03 4.59 5.93
CA LEU A 15 -17.73 3.49 6.82
C LEU A 15 -16.51 3.92 7.63
N PRO A 16 -16.48 3.68 8.95
CA PRO A 16 -15.31 3.97 9.75
C PRO A 16 -14.12 3.27 9.11
N ALA A 17 -13.21 4.06 8.54
CA ALA A 17 -11.96 3.57 7.98
C ALA A 17 -11.14 3.04 9.16
N GLN A 18 -11.19 1.73 9.36
CA GLN A 18 -10.27 1.02 10.23
C GLN A 18 -8.88 1.24 9.65
N ALA A 19 -8.03 1.91 10.44
CA ALA A 19 -6.60 2.19 10.24
C ALA A 19 -6.05 2.02 8.80
N CYS A 20 -5.65 3.13 8.18
CA CYS A 20 -4.83 3.15 6.97
C CYS A 20 -3.42 2.61 7.27
N ASP A 21 -3.29 1.29 7.38
CA ASP A 21 -1.99 0.65 7.38
C ASP A 21 -1.46 0.49 5.94
N VAL A 22 -0.15 0.52 5.83
CA VAL A 22 0.63 0.86 4.64
C VAL A 22 0.53 -0.20 3.54
N CYS A 23 -0.37 -0.01 2.57
CA CYS A 23 -0.25 -0.74 1.31
C CYS A 23 0.70 0.02 0.36
N GLY A 24 1.91 -0.50 0.20
CA GLY A 24 2.93 0.03 -0.70
C GLY A 24 2.77 -0.39 -2.16
N LEU A 25 1.64 -0.99 -2.50
CA LEU A 25 1.35 -1.44 -3.84
C LEU A 25 0.16 -0.69 -4.42
N PHE A 26 0.45 0.42 -5.08
CA PHE A 26 -0.55 1.18 -5.82
C PHE A 26 -0.66 0.62 -7.24
N LEU A 27 -1.80 0.00 -7.57
CA LEU A 27 -2.17 -0.36 -8.93
C LEU A 27 -3.23 0.66 -9.36
N GLY A 28 -2.80 1.71 -10.05
CA GLY A 28 -3.69 2.74 -10.60
C GLY A 28 -3.99 2.51 -12.08
N VAL A 29 -4.83 3.35 -12.65
CA VAL A 29 -5.11 3.33 -14.10
C VAL A 29 -3.82 3.59 -14.88
N GLN A 30 -3.42 2.62 -15.70
CA GLN A 30 -2.24 2.74 -16.54
C GLN A 30 -2.61 3.30 -17.93
N PRO A 31 -2.02 4.42 -18.37
CA PRO A 31 -2.10 4.83 -19.77
C PRO A 31 -1.38 3.77 -20.62
N HIS A 32 -2.08 3.24 -21.62
CA HIS A 32 -1.71 2.03 -22.37
C HIS A 32 -1.86 0.71 -21.61
N ASP A 33 -3.12 0.34 -21.40
CA ASP A 33 -3.50 -0.95 -20.88
C ASP A 33 -2.90 -2.13 -21.67
N ARG A 34 -2.50 -3.19 -20.95
CA ARG A 34 -1.90 -4.42 -21.50
C ARG A 34 -0.55 -4.24 -22.21
N THR A 35 0.22 -3.24 -21.82
CA THR A 35 1.60 -3.07 -22.27
C THR A 35 2.58 -3.27 -21.13
N SER A 36 3.72 -3.89 -21.42
CA SER A 36 4.80 -4.00 -20.44
C SER A 36 5.41 -2.63 -20.18
N SER A 37 5.65 -2.30 -18.92
CA SER A 37 6.21 -1.03 -18.49
C SER A 37 7.26 -1.23 -17.41
N PHE A 38 8.16 -0.28 -17.28
CA PHE A 38 9.03 -0.15 -16.13
C PHE A 38 8.96 1.30 -15.65
N GLY A 39 9.08 1.51 -14.35
CA GLY A 39 8.93 2.82 -13.75
C GLY A 39 9.74 2.95 -12.48
N LEU A 40 10.11 4.19 -12.18
CA LEU A 40 10.67 4.58 -10.91
C LEU A 40 9.60 5.33 -10.14
N PHE A 41 9.31 4.87 -8.93
CA PHE A 41 8.31 5.47 -8.05
C PHE A 41 9.01 6.02 -6.83
N TYR A 42 8.66 7.24 -6.43
CA TYR A 42 9.16 7.84 -5.19
C TYR A 42 7.99 8.15 -4.28
N ARG A 43 8.10 7.73 -3.02
CA ARG A 43 7.11 7.99 -1.98
C ARG A 43 7.80 8.60 -0.78
N TYR A 44 7.22 9.68 -0.27
CA TYR A 44 7.63 10.34 0.95
C TYR A 44 6.46 10.37 1.93
N ARG A 45 6.73 10.10 3.20
CA ARG A 45 5.74 10.19 4.28
C ARG A 45 6.35 10.84 5.51
N LEU A 46 5.61 11.79 6.09
CA LEU A 46 5.91 12.41 7.38
C LEU A 46 4.80 12.03 8.36
N LEU A 47 5.17 11.44 9.50
CA LEU A 47 4.31 11.33 10.68
C LEU A 47 4.88 12.27 11.72
N GLU A 48 4.04 13.14 12.28
CA GLU A 48 4.45 14.03 13.35
C GLU A 48 3.33 14.14 14.37
N GLY A 49 3.65 13.99 15.65
CA GLY A 49 2.63 13.95 16.69
C GLY A 49 3.19 13.85 18.09
N ASP A 50 2.37 14.25 19.05
CA ASP A 50 2.68 14.13 20.48
C ASP A 50 2.07 12.83 20.99
N ILE A 51 2.88 11.95 21.57
CA ILE A 51 2.43 10.68 22.13
C ILE A 51 2.64 10.74 23.63
N ALA A 52 1.58 10.51 24.40
CA ALA A 52 1.67 10.31 25.83
C ALA A 52 2.31 8.94 26.09
N SER A 53 3.55 8.92 26.58
CA SER A 53 4.23 7.70 27.01
C SER A 53 4.05 7.54 28.53
N PRO A 54 3.53 6.42 29.04
CA PRO A 54 3.33 6.24 30.47
C PRO A 54 4.66 6.31 31.22
N ALA A 55 4.72 7.12 32.28
CA ALA A 55 5.93 7.47 33.01
C ALA A 55 6.63 6.30 33.76
N LEU A 56 6.04 5.09 33.74
CA LEU A 56 6.46 3.96 34.60
C LEU A 56 7.18 2.83 33.87
N ALA A 57 7.46 2.94 32.57
CA ALA A 57 8.30 1.96 31.89
C ALA A 57 8.97 2.55 30.63
N PRO A 58 10.30 2.79 30.64
CA PRO A 58 11.04 3.03 29.40
C PRO A 58 10.87 1.77 28.53
N GLY A 59 10.14 1.91 27.42
CA GLY A 59 9.82 0.82 26.49
C GLY A 59 8.35 0.41 26.42
N LEU A 60 7.45 0.92 27.29
CA LEU A 60 6.02 0.69 27.11
C LEU A 60 5.46 1.65 26.05
N ARG A 61 5.72 1.31 24.79
CA ARG A 61 5.08 1.96 23.65
C ARG A 61 3.57 1.79 23.80
N LEU A 62 2.85 2.91 23.92
CA LEU A 62 1.40 2.91 23.69
C LEU A 62 1.17 2.07 22.43
N LEU A 63 0.29 1.07 22.48
CA LEU A 63 -0.08 0.33 21.28
C LEU A 63 -0.45 1.37 20.21
N LYS A 64 0.23 1.36 19.06
CA LYS A 64 -0.14 2.23 17.92
C LYS A 64 -1.61 2.00 17.49
N HIS A 65 -2.23 0.94 17.99
CA HIS A 65 -3.66 0.64 17.98
C HIS A 65 -4.24 0.40 19.40
N GLY A 66 -4.12 1.38 20.30
CA GLY A 66 -4.58 1.29 21.68
C GLY A 66 -6.09 1.46 21.84
N GLY A 67 -6.72 0.55 22.58
CA GLY A 67 -8.12 0.63 23.00
C GLY A 67 -8.41 1.81 23.93
N HIS A 68 -9.71 2.08 24.12
CA HIS A 68 -10.29 3.25 24.80
C HIS A 68 -10.08 3.32 26.34
N SER A 69 -8.94 2.87 26.87
CA SER A 69 -8.63 3.05 28.28
C SER A 69 -7.85 4.35 28.49
N GLU A 70 -8.30 5.17 29.45
CA GLU A 70 -7.61 6.40 29.87
C GLU A 70 -6.15 6.07 30.23
N ALA A 71 -5.21 6.59 29.44
CA ALA A 71 -3.79 6.46 29.73
C ALA A 71 -3.46 7.27 30.99
N PRO A 72 -2.72 6.71 31.97
CA PRO A 72 -2.26 7.47 33.12
C PRO A 72 -1.37 8.65 32.67
N ALA A 73 -1.34 9.73 33.45
CA ALA A 73 -0.57 10.94 33.16
C ALA A 73 0.91 10.62 32.83
N GLY A 74 1.22 10.61 31.54
CA GLY A 74 2.52 10.25 31.00
C GLY A 74 3.34 11.46 30.57
N THR A 75 4.64 11.27 30.36
CA THR A 75 5.48 12.26 29.68
C THR A 75 5.03 12.35 28.23
N VAL A 76 4.76 13.57 27.75
CA VAL A 76 4.42 13.80 26.35
C VAL A 76 5.73 13.86 25.56
N GLU A 77 5.88 12.97 24.60
CA GLU A 77 7.02 12.93 23.69
C GLU A 77 6.60 13.36 22.29
N ARG A 78 7.37 14.27 21.67
CA ARG A 78 7.18 14.67 20.28
C ARG A 78 7.86 13.66 19.35
N TYR A 79 7.07 12.92 18.60
CA TYR A 79 7.56 12.02 17.55
C TYR A 79 7.55 12.73 16.20
N ARG A 80 8.61 12.50 15.43
CA ARG A 80 8.68 12.83 14.01
C ARG A 80 9.33 11.65 13.28
N GLU A 81 8.59 11.04 12.37
CA GLU A 81 9.05 9.93 11.54
C GLU A 81 8.97 10.32 10.06
N LEU A 82 10.03 10.00 9.31
CA LEU A 82 10.12 10.20 7.88
C LEU A 82 10.36 8.85 7.21
N TYR A 83 9.49 8.49 6.27
CA TYR A 83 9.63 7.28 5.46
C TYR A 83 9.76 7.67 4.00
N GLN A 84 10.90 7.37 3.41
CA GLN A 84 11.19 7.61 2.01
C GLN A 84 11.37 6.28 1.32
N VAL A 85 10.75 6.09 0.16
CA VAL A 85 10.87 4.87 -0.64
C VAL A 85 11.10 5.27 -2.08
N MET A 86 12.23 4.85 -2.65
CA MET A 86 12.46 4.84 -4.08
C MET A 86 12.30 3.40 -4.57
N GLU A 87 11.43 3.19 -5.52
CA GLU A 87 11.04 1.86 -5.99
C GLU A 87 11.27 1.75 -7.48
N LEU A 88 12.02 0.72 -7.88
CA LEU A 88 12.01 0.25 -9.25
C LEU A 88 10.89 -0.79 -9.40
N ARG A 89 9.97 -0.54 -10.34
CA ARG A 89 8.88 -1.46 -10.65
C ARG A 89 8.90 -1.83 -12.12
N ALA A 90 8.74 -3.11 -12.41
CA ALA A 90 8.48 -3.63 -13.74
C ALA A 90 7.11 -4.31 -13.74
N ASP A 91 6.29 -4.00 -14.73
CA ASP A 91 4.97 -4.59 -14.95
C ASP A 91 5.01 -5.23 -16.34
N LEU A 92 5.04 -6.56 -16.41
CA LEU A 92 5.35 -7.31 -17.62
C LEU A 92 4.15 -8.13 -18.07
N TRP A 93 3.64 -7.86 -19.27
CA TRP A 93 2.61 -8.66 -19.89
C TRP A 93 3.22 -9.85 -20.62
N LEU A 94 2.86 -11.06 -20.17
CA LEU A 94 3.28 -12.33 -20.75
C LEU A 94 2.13 -12.89 -21.58
N GLY A 95 2.09 -12.51 -22.86
CA GLY A 95 0.98 -12.82 -23.76
C GLY A 95 -0.28 -12.02 -23.42
N GLU A 96 -1.45 -12.59 -23.73
CA GLU A 96 -2.70 -11.81 -23.67
C GLU A 96 -3.35 -11.73 -22.28
N ARG A 97 -3.02 -12.64 -21.36
CA ARG A 97 -3.78 -12.80 -20.10
C ARG A 97 -2.97 -12.73 -18.83
N TRP A 98 -1.65 -12.91 -18.93
CA TRP A 98 -0.78 -12.91 -17.75
C TRP A 98 -0.04 -11.60 -17.63
N ASN A 99 0.03 -11.11 -16.41
CA ASN A 99 0.81 -9.97 -16.02
C ASN A 99 1.68 -10.36 -14.82
N VAL A 100 2.96 -10.01 -14.86
CA VAL A 100 3.90 -10.24 -13.77
C VAL A 100 4.48 -8.90 -13.38
N MET A 101 4.29 -8.52 -12.13
CA MET A 101 4.84 -7.30 -11.58
C MET A 101 5.94 -7.64 -10.56
N VAL A 102 7.05 -6.93 -10.68
CA VAL A 102 8.21 -7.03 -9.78
C VAL A 102 8.50 -5.64 -9.22
N GLN A 103 8.67 -5.54 -7.91
CA GLN A 103 8.94 -4.31 -7.18
C GLN A 103 10.21 -4.47 -6.33
N LEU A 104 11.13 -3.52 -6.46
CA LEU A 104 12.40 -3.45 -5.74
C LEU A 104 12.50 -2.10 -5.00
N PRO A 105 12.25 -2.08 -3.68
CA PRO A 105 12.25 -0.84 -2.88
C PRO A 105 13.60 -0.56 -2.20
N LEU A 106 14.08 0.66 -2.32
CA LEU A 106 15.15 1.26 -1.52
C LEU A 106 14.51 2.26 -0.56
N VAL A 107 14.81 2.18 0.73
CA VAL A 107 14.11 2.93 1.76
C VAL A 107 15.08 3.73 2.64
N ASN A 108 14.59 4.88 3.11
CA ASN A 108 15.15 5.60 4.24
C ASN A 108 14.06 5.82 5.29
N ASN A 109 14.29 5.29 6.48
CA ASN A 109 13.40 5.40 7.62
C ASN A 109 14.13 6.20 8.71
N TYR A 110 13.62 7.39 9.02
CA TYR A 110 14.15 8.27 10.04
C TYR A 110 13.13 8.47 11.16
N GLN A 111 13.59 8.50 12.40
CA GLN A 111 12.78 8.86 13.56
C GLN A 111 13.55 9.82 14.45
N SER A 112 12.85 10.84 14.95
CA SER A 112 13.30 11.63 16.09
C SER A 112 12.25 11.70 17.19
N ILE A 113 12.71 11.68 18.43
CA ILE A 113 11.91 11.81 19.64
C ILE A 113 12.41 13.06 20.38
N ASN A 114 11.54 14.02 20.65
CA ASN A 114 11.87 15.30 21.28
C ASN A 114 13.02 16.06 20.59
N GLY A 115 13.12 15.94 19.26
CA GLY A 115 14.17 16.56 18.45
C GLY A 115 15.49 15.80 18.39
N TYR A 116 15.64 14.68 19.13
CA TYR A 116 16.82 13.82 19.07
C TYR A 116 16.60 12.67 18.09
N SER A 117 17.55 12.45 17.18
CA SER A 117 17.52 11.30 16.26
C SER A 117 17.61 9.98 17.02
N SER A 118 16.54 9.19 16.90
CA SER A 118 16.35 7.84 17.46
C SER A 118 16.66 6.76 16.42
N ALA A 119 16.46 7.05 15.13
CA ALA A 119 16.85 6.18 14.03
C ALA A 119 17.10 7.00 12.75
N ASP A 120 18.08 6.59 11.94
CA ASP A 120 18.25 7.05 10.55
C ASP A 120 18.82 5.88 9.74
N LEU A 121 17.94 5.16 9.06
CA LEU A 121 18.22 3.84 8.50
C LEU A 121 18.04 3.88 7.00
N TYR A 122 19.03 3.36 6.28
CA TYR A 122 18.99 3.24 4.82
C TYR A 122 19.17 1.77 4.45
N GLY A 123 18.40 1.29 3.50
CA GLY A 123 18.55 -0.07 3.05
C GLY A 123 17.67 -0.45 1.89
N MET A 124 17.97 -1.60 1.30
CA MET A 124 17.02 -2.29 0.46
C MET A 124 15.93 -2.89 1.35
N SER A 125 14.68 -2.67 0.99
CA SER A 125 13.53 -3.30 1.61
C SER A 125 13.16 -4.57 0.83
N ASP A 126 12.13 -5.27 1.27
CA ASP A 126 11.76 -6.58 0.77
C ASP A 126 11.15 -6.51 -0.64
N PRO A 127 11.75 -7.19 -1.64
CA PRO A 127 11.17 -7.29 -2.98
C PRO A 127 9.81 -7.96 -3.01
N VAL A 128 8.98 -7.56 -3.97
CA VAL A 128 7.67 -8.17 -4.24
C VAL A 128 7.63 -8.73 -5.65
N VAL A 129 7.06 -9.93 -5.79
CA VAL A 129 6.66 -10.50 -7.08
C VAL A 129 5.16 -10.80 -7.02
N LEU A 130 4.40 -10.26 -7.98
CA LEU A 130 2.96 -10.43 -8.09
C LEU A 130 2.59 -10.92 -9.49
N GLY A 131 1.97 -12.11 -9.57
CA GLY A 131 1.35 -12.60 -10.80
C GLY A 131 -0.13 -12.27 -10.83
N ARG A 132 -0.62 -11.74 -11.94
CA ARG A 132 -2.03 -11.41 -12.16
C ARG A 132 -2.53 -12.05 -13.46
N TYR A 133 -3.74 -12.56 -13.43
CA TYR A 133 -4.42 -13.21 -14.54
C TYR A 133 -5.69 -12.45 -14.92
N LEU A 134 -5.85 -12.21 -16.23
CA LEU A 134 -7.03 -11.62 -16.82
C LEU A 134 -8.15 -12.67 -16.93
N VAL A 135 -9.03 -12.66 -15.93
CA VAL A 135 -10.14 -13.61 -15.79
C VAL A 135 -11.24 -13.30 -16.80
N ALA A 136 -11.64 -12.03 -16.89
CA ALA A 136 -12.69 -11.59 -17.80
C ALA A 136 -12.28 -10.28 -18.50
N ASN A 137 -12.55 -10.21 -19.79
CA ASN A 137 -12.36 -9.01 -20.59
C ASN A 137 -13.35 -8.99 -21.75
N THR A 138 -14.32 -8.09 -21.72
CA THR A 138 -15.24 -7.88 -22.84
C THR A 138 -14.60 -6.88 -23.80
N LYS A 139 -14.34 -7.29 -25.04
CA LYS A 139 -13.78 -6.40 -26.08
C LYS A 139 -14.91 -5.66 -26.79
N CYS A 140 -14.81 -4.34 -26.90
CA CYS A 140 -15.65 -3.51 -27.78
C CYS A 140 -14.77 -2.48 -28.49
N GLY A 141 -15.19 -2.05 -29.69
CA GLY A 141 -14.53 -0.94 -30.39
C GLY A 141 -14.69 0.39 -29.63
N PRO A 142 -13.84 1.40 -29.92
CA PRO A 142 -13.94 2.73 -29.27
C PRO A 142 -15.29 3.40 -29.51
N ASP A 143 -15.91 3.16 -30.67
CA ASP A 143 -17.15 3.78 -31.15
C ASP A 143 -18.44 3.06 -30.72
N GLU A 144 -18.34 1.94 -29.99
CA GLU A 144 -19.51 1.23 -29.48
C GLU A 144 -19.89 1.74 -28.08
N ASP A 145 -21.11 2.26 -27.88
CA ASP A 145 -21.68 2.60 -26.56
C ASP A 145 -22.07 1.34 -25.75
N ARG A 146 -21.13 0.39 -25.66
CA ARG A 146 -21.28 -0.84 -24.88
C ARG A 146 -20.45 -0.74 -23.61
N THR A 147 -20.95 -1.39 -22.58
CA THR A 147 -20.24 -1.46 -21.30
C THR A 147 -19.13 -2.50 -21.41
N VAL A 148 -17.90 -2.07 -21.19
CA VAL A 148 -16.68 -2.88 -21.20
C VAL A 148 -16.28 -3.17 -19.77
N HIS A 149 -16.08 -4.46 -19.48
CA HIS A 149 -15.68 -4.98 -18.19
C HIS A 149 -14.32 -5.66 -18.30
N ARG A 150 -13.48 -5.42 -17.31
CA ARG A 150 -12.21 -6.11 -17.12
C ARG A 150 -12.09 -6.57 -15.69
N PHE A 151 -11.71 -7.84 -15.50
CA PHE A 151 -11.48 -8.40 -14.19
C PHE A 151 -10.17 -9.17 -14.16
N MET A 152 -9.30 -8.80 -13.23
CA MET A 152 -8.03 -9.46 -12.97
C MET A 152 -7.97 -9.94 -11.52
N LEU A 153 -7.43 -11.14 -11.35
CA LEU A 153 -7.11 -11.70 -10.04
C LEU A 153 -5.63 -12.02 -10.00
N GLY A 154 -5.00 -11.88 -8.84
CA GLY A 154 -3.58 -12.14 -8.70
C GLY A 154 -3.19 -12.62 -7.33
N GLY A 155 -2.00 -13.22 -7.29
CA GLY A 155 -1.34 -13.72 -6.10
C GLY A 155 0.15 -13.42 -6.18
N GLY A 156 0.75 -13.13 -5.04
CA GLY A 156 2.13 -12.70 -4.99
C GLY A 156 2.79 -13.04 -3.67
N VAL A 157 4.08 -12.79 -3.64
CA VAL A 157 4.92 -13.04 -2.49
C VAL A 157 5.89 -11.88 -2.30
N LYS A 158 6.11 -11.53 -1.04
CA LYS A 158 7.14 -10.58 -0.63
C LYS A 158 8.29 -11.36 -0.01
N LEU A 159 9.49 -11.11 -0.52
CA LEU A 159 10.71 -11.85 -0.22
C LEU A 159 11.48 -11.17 0.93
N PRO A 160 11.81 -11.86 2.03
CA PRO A 160 12.51 -11.27 3.17
C PRO A 160 14.01 -11.09 2.88
N LEU A 161 14.34 -10.18 1.97
CA LEU A 161 15.73 -9.90 1.55
C LEU A 161 16.25 -8.57 2.12
N GLY A 162 15.37 -7.74 2.69
CA GLY A 162 15.77 -6.54 3.40
C GLY A 162 16.34 -6.87 4.79
N ARG A 163 17.20 -5.98 5.29
CA ARG A 163 17.76 -6.11 6.66
C ARG A 163 16.70 -5.81 7.71
N HIS A 164 16.60 -6.66 8.72
CA HIS A 164 15.55 -6.63 9.76
C HIS A 164 16.09 -6.91 11.18
N ASP A 165 17.40 -6.84 11.34
CA ASP A 165 18.19 -7.04 12.56
C ASP A 165 19.10 -5.84 12.84
N LEU A 166 18.60 -4.61 12.60
CA LEU A 166 19.39 -3.40 12.73
C LEU A 166 19.43 -2.87 14.16
N ASP A 167 20.62 -2.49 14.59
CA ASP A 167 20.86 -1.69 15.79
C ASP A 167 21.20 -0.25 15.42
N TYR A 168 20.71 0.70 16.21
CA TYR A 168 21.07 2.12 16.09
C TYR A 168 21.54 2.63 17.45
N ARG A 169 22.79 3.11 17.51
CA ARG A 169 23.45 3.59 18.75
C ARG A 169 23.44 2.57 19.90
N GLY A 170 23.47 1.27 19.57
CA GLY A 170 23.54 0.18 20.55
C GLY A 170 22.18 -0.30 21.06
N GLU A 171 21.07 0.20 20.50
CA GLU A 171 19.72 -0.27 20.79
C GLU A 171 19.07 -0.89 19.54
N ALA A 172 18.34 -1.98 19.75
CA ALA A 172 17.59 -2.66 18.70
C ALA A 172 16.51 -1.73 18.13
N VAL A 173 16.50 -1.60 16.80
CA VAL A 173 15.53 -0.77 16.11
C VAL A 173 14.14 -1.40 16.15
N ALA A 174 13.12 -0.57 16.35
CA ALA A 174 11.72 -0.98 16.28
C ALA A 174 11.38 -1.65 14.93
N PRO A 175 10.65 -2.78 14.89
CA PRO A 175 10.36 -3.53 13.65
C PRO A 175 9.72 -2.74 12.50
N ASP A 176 9.06 -1.63 12.79
CA ASP A 176 8.42 -0.73 11.83
C ASP A 176 9.37 0.28 11.18
N LEU A 177 10.49 0.59 11.83
CA LEU A 177 11.55 1.44 11.28
C LEU A 177 12.55 0.62 10.45
N GLN A 178 12.53 -0.70 10.58
CA GLN A 178 13.46 -1.56 9.86
C GLN A 178 13.13 -1.61 8.36
N PRO A 179 14.13 -1.53 7.47
CA PRO A 179 13.93 -1.61 6.02
C PRO A 179 13.28 -2.92 5.57
N GLY A 180 13.78 -4.03 6.06
CA GLY A 180 13.27 -5.38 5.81
C GLY A 180 12.40 -5.86 6.94
N SER A 181 11.66 -6.92 6.66
CA SER A 181 10.67 -7.43 7.58
C SER A 181 11.09 -8.75 8.25
N GLY A 182 12.02 -9.50 7.63
CA GLY A 182 12.37 -10.86 8.08
C GLY A 182 11.31 -11.94 7.80
N SER A 183 10.17 -11.56 7.22
CA SER A 183 9.02 -12.45 7.01
C SER A 183 8.67 -12.62 5.52
N TRP A 184 8.31 -13.85 5.17
CA TRP A 184 7.60 -14.14 3.94
C TRP A 184 6.16 -13.67 4.07
N ASP A 185 5.71 -12.80 3.16
CA ASP A 185 4.33 -12.32 3.18
C ASP A 185 3.61 -12.71 1.89
N GLY A 186 2.40 -13.23 2.03
CA GLY A 186 1.50 -13.54 0.93
C GLY A 186 0.73 -12.31 0.48
N LEU A 187 0.49 -12.19 -0.83
CA LEU A 187 -0.33 -11.14 -1.43
C LEU A 187 -1.45 -11.76 -2.26
N ALA A 188 -2.64 -11.17 -2.17
CA ALA A 188 -3.76 -11.46 -3.06
C ALA A 188 -4.29 -10.15 -3.62
N THR A 189 -4.61 -10.12 -4.91
CA THR A 189 -5.11 -8.91 -5.57
C THR A 189 -6.36 -9.19 -6.39
N ALA A 190 -7.31 -8.26 -6.35
CA ALA A 190 -8.47 -8.26 -7.22
C ALA A 190 -8.65 -6.87 -7.83
N GLU A 191 -8.73 -6.82 -9.15
CA GLU A 191 -8.89 -5.58 -9.90
C GLU A 191 -10.08 -5.69 -10.84
N TYR A 192 -10.99 -4.74 -10.76
CA TYR A 192 -12.15 -4.64 -11.63
C TYR A 192 -12.22 -3.25 -12.26
N ILE A 193 -12.30 -3.22 -13.58
CA ILE A 193 -12.54 -1.99 -14.35
C ILE A 193 -13.85 -2.14 -15.11
N VAL A 194 -14.65 -1.08 -15.05
CA VAL A 194 -15.84 -0.92 -15.89
C VAL A 194 -15.77 0.40 -16.64
N ARG A 195 -16.10 0.38 -17.92
CA ARG A 195 -16.13 1.56 -18.77
C ARG A 195 -17.37 1.54 -19.65
N ARG A 196 -18.00 2.70 -19.83
CA ARG A 196 -19.04 2.91 -20.83
C ARG A 196 -18.76 4.22 -21.58
N GLY A 197 -18.54 4.12 -22.89
CA GLY A 197 -18.08 5.25 -23.70
C GLY A 197 -16.78 5.84 -23.14
N SER A 198 -16.81 7.14 -22.81
CA SER A 198 -15.68 7.89 -22.26
C SER A 198 -15.57 7.83 -20.73
N LEU A 199 -16.58 7.35 -20.00
CA LEU A 199 -16.55 7.29 -18.54
C LEU A 199 -16.15 5.89 -18.06
N GLY A 200 -15.20 5.83 -17.13
CA GLY A 200 -14.77 4.59 -16.50
C GLY A 200 -14.63 4.70 -14.99
N ALA A 201 -14.69 3.54 -14.35
CA ALA A 201 -14.45 3.35 -12.94
C ALA A 201 -13.57 2.12 -12.74
N MET A 202 -12.74 2.15 -11.72
CA MET A 202 -11.87 1.05 -11.32
C MET A 202 -11.93 0.86 -9.82
N VAL A 203 -11.92 -0.40 -9.40
CA VAL A 203 -11.68 -0.79 -8.01
C VAL A 203 -10.55 -1.79 -8.00
N ASN A 204 -9.54 -1.54 -7.18
CA ASN A 204 -8.43 -2.44 -6.93
C ASN A 204 -8.36 -2.75 -5.43
N THR A 205 -8.24 -4.03 -5.09
CA THR A 205 -8.12 -4.51 -3.72
C THR A 205 -6.88 -5.39 -3.58
N VAL A 206 -6.10 -5.15 -2.53
CA VAL A 206 -4.88 -5.89 -2.18
C VAL A 206 -5.00 -6.38 -0.74
N GLY A 207 -5.00 -7.70 -0.56
CA GLY A 207 -4.83 -8.35 0.74
C GLY A 207 -3.38 -8.74 0.97
N ARG A 208 -2.84 -8.43 2.15
CA ARG A 208 -1.50 -8.81 2.59
C ARG A 208 -1.58 -9.70 3.83
N PHE A 209 -1.02 -10.89 3.72
CA PHE A 209 -0.95 -11.90 4.77
C PHE A 209 0.49 -11.98 5.27
N ASN A 210 0.79 -11.23 6.32
CA ASN A 210 2.13 -11.16 6.90
C ASN A 210 2.49 -12.45 7.66
N GLY A 211 3.69 -12.96 7.41
CA GLY A 211 4.29 -14.05 8.17
C GLY A 211 4.94 -13.57 9.47
N ALA A 212 5.48 -14.51 10.23
CA ALA A 212 6.38 -14.24 11.34
C ALA A 212 7.84 -14.18 10.85
N ASP A 213 8.67 -13.36 11.51
CA ASP A 213 10.12 -13.36 11.35
C ASP A 213 10.79 -14.49 12.15
N ASP A 214 12.12 -14.53 12.13
CA ASP A 214 12.92 -15.54 12.84
C ASP A 214 12.86 -15.44 14.37
N GLN A 215 12.41 -14.29 14.90
CA GLN A 215 12.14 -14.07 16.33
C GLN A 215 10.68 -14.37 16.70
N GLY A 216 9.87 -14.83 15.75
CA GLY A 216 8.45 -15.15 15.97
C GLY A 216 7.54 -13.92 16.02
N TYR A 217 8.02 -12.74 15.65
CA TYR A 217 7.20 -11.53 15.56
C TYR A 217 6.47 -11.47 14.21
N ALA A 218 5.14 -11.32 14.27
CA ALA A 218 4.30 -11.20 13.08
C ALA A 218 3.59 -9.83 13.06
N ARG A 219 3.70 -9.13 11.94
CA ARG A 219 2.91 -7.92 11.69
C ARG A 219 1.45 -8.27 11.43
N GLY A 220 0.54 -7.35 11.74
CA GLY A 220 -0.89 -7.52 11.45
C GLY A 220 -1.16 -7.69 9.96
N HIS A 221 -2.13 -8.52 9.58
CA HIS A 221 -2.58 -8.63 8.19
C HIS A 221 -3.21 -7.32 7.72
N GLY A 222 -3.10 -7.03 6.42
CA GLY A 222 -3.58 -5.78 5.83
C GLY A 222 -4.56 -6.01 4.68
N LEU A 223 -5.53 -5.10 4.54
CA LEU A 223 -6.42 -5.02 3.39
C LEU A 223 -6.45 -3.57 2.91
N SER A 224 -6.22 -3.36 1.63
CA SER A 224 -6.29 -2.04 1.01
C SER A 224 -7.16 -2.08 -0.23
N SER A 225 -8.05 -1.10 -0.36
CA SER A 225 -8.89 -0.93 -1.53
C SER A 225 -8.79 0.50 -2.04
N THR A 226 -8.62 0.64 -3.34
CA THR A 226 -8.59 1.92 -4.04
C THR A 226 -9.71 1.93 -5.08
N ALA A 227 -10.48 3.01 -5.13
CA ALA A 227 -11.50 3.22 -6.14
C ALA A 227 -11.19 4.51 -6.91
N GLU A 228 -11.24 4.44 -8.23
CA GLU A 228 -10.91 5.54 -9.13
C GLU A 228 -12.03 5.75 -10.15
N LEU A 229 -12.27 7.00 -10.52
CA LEU A 229 -13.12 7.40 -11.64
C LEU A 229 -12.25 8.08 -12.68
N PHE A 230 -12.41 7.74 -13.95
CA PHE A 230 -11.59 8.27 -15.03
C PHE A 230 -12.40 8.60 -16.28
N LEU A 231 -11.88 9.53 -17.08
CA LEU A 231 -12.42 9.89 -18.38
C LEU A 231 -11.41 9.55 -19.46
N VAL A 232 -11.86 8.84 -20.49
CA VAL A 232 -11.09 8.57 -21.71
C VAL A 232 -11.41 9.66 -22.72
N ARG A 233 -10.40 10.39 -23.16
CA ARG A 233 -10.50 11.36 -24.26
C ARG A 233 -9.62 10.88 -25.39
N GLU A 234 -10.20 10.77 -26.58
CA GLU A 234 -9.41 10.52 -27.79
C GLU A 234 -8.71 11.82 -28.19
N GLY A 235 -7.39 11.74 -28.37
CA GLY A 235 -6.63 12.84 -28.97
C GLY A 235 -6.99 12.94 -30.44
N LYS A 236 -7.31 14.17 -30.90
CA LYS A 236 -7.37 14.48 -32.33
C LYS A 236 -5.97 14.48 -32.94
#